data_AF-A0A3S0W158-F1
#
_entry.id   AF-A0A3S0W158-F1
#
_cell.length_a   1.000
_cell.length_b   1.000
_cell.length_c   1.000
_cell.angle_alpha   90.00
_cell.angle_beta   90.00
_cell.angle_gamma   90.00
#
_symmetry.space_group_name_H-M   'P 1'
#
loop_
_entity.id
_entity.type
_entity.pdbx_description
1 polymer ?
#
loop_
_entity_poly.entity_id
_entity_poly.type
_entity_poly.pdbx_seq_one_letter_code
_entity_poly.pdbx_strand_id
1 'polypeptide(L)'
;MSSTKLDPIATSITIAVFLAIALFVLVIVANIFLEGIPVTLTVGSLQIIYNASILNTVVFSLTAFISGLIGGFFGGYIFSRLYNYLTDLIHSE
;
A
#
# COMPACT_ATOMS: atom_id res chain seq x y z
N MET A 1 5.80 32.41 5.09
CA MET A 1 4.88 31.38 5.65
C MET A 1 5.74 30.35 6.36
N SER A 2 5.34 29.90 7.56
CA SER A 2 5.99 28.78 8.24
C SER A 2 5.76 27.52 7.40
N SER A 3 6.81 26.99 6.80
CA SER A 3 6.75 25.73 6.05
C SER A 3 6.38 24.61 7.02
N THR A 4 5.18 24.04 6.86
CA THR A 4 4.74 22.92 7.69
C THR A 4 5.36 21.64 7.12
N LYS A 5 6.39 21.14 7.81
CA LYS A 5 7.06 19.89 7.45
C LYS A 5 6.18 18.69 7.79
N LEU A 6 6.22 17.67 6.95
CA LEU A 6 5.57 16.39 7.24
C LEU A 6 6.47 15.57 8.17
N ASP A 7 5.89 15.01 9.23
CA ASP A 7 6.54 13.97 10.03
C ASP A 7 6.63 12.69 9.19
N PRO A 8 7.85 12.20 8.88
CA PRO A 8 8.01 11.03 8.03
C PRO A 8 7.37 9.78 8.60
N ILE A 9 7.44 9.57 9.92
CA ILE A 9 6.93 8.36 10.57
C ILE A 9 5.41 8.39 10.57
N ALA A 10 4.81 9.51 10.99
CA ALA A 10 3.35 9.64 11.04
C ALA A 10 2.72 9.52 9.64
N THR A 11 3.34 10.12 8.62
CA THR A 11 2.90 10.05 7.23
C THR A 11 2.98 8.61 6.70
N SER A 12 4.09 7.92 7.00
CA SER A 12 4.31 6.52 6.58
C SER A 12 3.28 5.57 7.17
N ILE A 13 3.02 5.66 8.48
CA ILE A 13 2.04 4.81 9.15
C ILE A 13 0.64 5.06 8.59
N THR A 14 0.28 6.32 8.36
CA THR A 14 -1.04 6.69 7.82
C THR A 14 -1.24 6.08 6.43
N ILE A 15 -0.29 6.28 5.52
CA ILE A 15 -0.36 5.74 4.16
C ILE A 15 -0.36 4.20 4.18
N ALA A 16 0.49 3.58 5.01
CA ALA A 16 0.55 2.14 5.19
C ALA A 16 -0.80 1.53 5.58
N VAL A 17 -1.44 2.08 6.61
CA VAL A 17 -2.72 1.56 7.11
C VAL A 17 -3.82 1.69 6.07
N PHE A 18 -3.97 2.85 5.44
CA PHE A 18 -4.99 3.04 4.40
C PHE A 18 -4.75 2.13 3.19
N LEU A 19 -3.50 2.01 2.74
CA LEU A 19 -3.16 1.15 1.61
C LEU A 19 -3.40 -0.33 1.93
N ALA A 20 -3.01 -0.78 3.11
CA ALA A 20 -3.20 -2.15 3.55
C ALA A 20 -4.68 -2.55 3.61
N ILE A 21 -5.53 -1.69 4.18
CA ILE A 21 -6.98 -1.92 4.22
C ILE A 21 -7.57 -1.94 2.81
N ALA A 22 -7.18 -1.00 1.95
CA ALA A 22 -7.66 -0.95 0.57
C ALA A 22 -7.30 -2.23 -0.20
N LEU A 23 -6.04 -2.70 -0.08
CA LEU A 23 -5.59 -3.93 -0.73
C LEU A 23 -6.25 -5.17 -0.16
N PHE A 24 -6.49 -5.23 1.16
CA PHE A 24 -7.22 -6.34 1.78
C PHE A 24 -8.62 -6.48 1.20
N VAL A 25 -9.37 -5.37 1.13
CA VAL A 25 -10.72 -5.36 0.54
C VAL A 25 -10.67 -5.69 -0.95
N LEU A 26 -9.71 -5.13 -1.70
CA LEU A 26 -9.56 -5.38 -3.13
C LEU A 26 -9.31 -6.86 -3.43
N VAL A 27 -8.47 -7.54 -2.64
CA VAL A 27 -8.18 -8.96 -2.83
C VAL A 27 -9.37 -9.84 -2.45
N ILE A 28 -10.15 -9.50 -1.41
CA ILE A 28 -11.41 -10.20 -1.11
C ILE A 28 -12.38 -10.06 -2.28
N VAL A 29 -12.60 -8.84 -2.77
CA VAL A 29 -13.50 -8.57 -3.91
C VAL A 29 -13.01 -9.31 -5.14
N ALA A 30 -11.72 -9.25 -5.46
CA ALA A 30 -11.13 -9.97 -6.59
C ALA A 30 -11.36 -11.49 -6.48
N ASN A 31 -11.24 -12.09 -5.29
CA ASN A 31 -11.51 -13.52 -5.09
C ASN A 31 -12.99 -13.88 -5.35
N ILE A 32 -13.93 -13.00 -5.01
CA ILE A 32 -15.37 -13.24 -5.20
C ILE A 32 -15.78 -13.06 -6.67
N PHE A 33 -15.28 -12.01 -7.34
CA PHE A 33 -15.75 -11.64 -8.68
C PHE A 33 -14.93 -12.25 -9.82
N LEU A 34 -13.69 -12.68 -9.57
CA LEU A 34 -12.81 -13.26 -10.58
C LEU A 34 -12.61 -14.76 -10.36
N GLU A 35 -13.48 -15.39 -9.57
CA GLU A 35 -13.48 -16.83 -9.31
C GLU A 35 -13.50 -17.62 -10.64
N GLY A 36 -12.52 -18.49 -10.85
CA GLY A 36 -12.40 -19.31 -12.07
C GLY A 36 -11.67 -18.64 -13.24
N ILE A 37 -11.28 -17.36 -13.13
CA ILE A 37 -10.45 -16.67 -14.12
C ILE A 37 -9.03 -16.54 -13.55
N PRO A 38 -7.99 -17.07 -14.22
CA PRO A 38 -6.62 -16.89 -13.77
C PRO A 38 -6.21 -15.43 -13.98
N VAL A 39 -6.42 -14.60 -12.96
CA VAL A 39 -6.00 -13.20 -12.95
C VAL A 39 -4.78 -13.07 -12.04
N THR A 40 -3.60 -12.83 -12.63
CA THR A 40 -2.39 -12.52 -11.86
C THR A 40 -2.42 -11.05 -11.46
N LEU A 41 -2.78 -10.77 -10.20
CA LEU A 41 -2.69 -9.42 -9.64
C LEU A 41 -1.32 -9.25 -8.99
N THR A 42 -0.51 -8.36 -9.55
CA THR A 42 0.84 -8.08 -9.06
C THR A 42 0.76 -6.92 -8.06
N VAL A 43 0.82 -7.23 -6.76
CA VAL A 43 0.96 -6.23 -5.69
C VAL A 43 2.42 -6.29 -5.21
N GLY A 44 3.30 -5.49 -5.82
CA GLY A 44 4.74 -5.56 -5.56
C GLY A 44 5.43 -6.73 -6.29
N SER A 45 6.26 -7.52 -5.60
CA SER A 45 6.96 -8.70 -6.14
C SER A 45 6.20 -10.02 -5.94
N LEU A 46 5.02 -9.99 -5.32
CA LEU A 46 4.22 -11.17 -5.05
C LEU A 46 3.21 -11.40 -6.17
N GLN A 47 3.42 -12.47 -6.93
CA GLN A 47 2.43 -12.99 -7.87
C GLN A 47 1.37 -13.79 -7.11
N ILE A 48 0.13 -13.32 -7.12
CA ILE A 48 -1.00 -14.03 -6.52
C ILE A 48 -1.65 -14.90 -7.60
N ILE A 49 -1.56 -16.23 -7.46
CA ILE A 49 -2.28 -17.20 -8.29
C ILE A 49 -3.60 -17.52 -7.60
N TYR A 50 -4.72 -17.11 -8.20
CA TYR A 50 -6.05 -17.34 -7.64
C TYR A 50 -6.45 -18.81 -7.76
N ASN A 51 -6.70 -19.45 -6.61
CA ASN A 51 -7.38 -20.74 -6.51
C ASN A 51 -8.54 -20.53 -5.53
N ALA A 52 -9.77 -20.76 -6.02
CA ALA A 52 -11.04 -20.48 -5.35
C ALA A 52 -11.29 -21.39 -4.12
N SER A 53 -10.55 -21.16 -3.05
CA SER A 53 -10.86 -21.74 -1.74
C SER A 53 -10.91 -20.62 -0.70
N ILE A 54 -11.82 -20.76 0.28
CA ILE A 54 -11.94 -19.81 1.40
C ILE A 54 -10.59 -19.61 2.11
N LEU A 55 -9.81 -20.69 2.23
CA LEU A 55 -8.48 -20.66 2.83
C LEU A 55 -7.52 -19.77 2.02
N ASN A 56 -7.52 -19.90 0.68
CA ASN A 56 -6.67 -19.09 -0.18
C ASN A 56 -7.08 -17.61 -0.18
N THR A 57 -8.39 -17.31 -0.16
CA THR A 57 -8.87 -15.92 -0.06
C THR A 57 -8.35 -15.25 1.21
N VAL A 58 -8.40 -15.96 2.35
CA VAL A 58 -7.87 -15.44 3.63
C VAL A 58 -6.36 -15.24 3.54
N VAL A 59 -5.62 -16.25 3.07
CA VAL A 59 -4.15 -16.18 2.97
C VAL A 59 -3.70 -15.06 2.03
N PHE A 60 -4.32 -14.92 0.85
CA PHE A 60 -3.96 -13.87 -0.11
C PHE A 60 -4.35 -12.48 0.36
N SER A 61 -5.51 -12.33 1.01
CA SER A 61 -5.92 -11.03 1.56
C SER A 61 -4.98 -10.59 2.68
N LEU A 62 -4.61 -11.50 3.59
CA LEU A 62 -3.60 -11.23 4.63
C LEU A 62 -2.23 -10.89 4.04
N THR A 63 -1.81 -11.63 3.02
CA THR A 63 -0.55 -11.35 2.32
C THR A 63 -0.56 -9.95 1.72
N ALA A 64 -1.63 -9.58 1.00
CA ALA A 64 -1.78 -8.26 0.40
C ALA A 64 -1.87 -7.14 1.44
N PHE A 65 -2.49 -7.39 2.59
CA PHE A 65 -2.52 -6.46 3.72
C PHE A 65 -1.10 -6.18 4.25
N ILE A 66 -0.32 -7.23 4.51
CA ILE A 66 1.06 -7.10 5.00
C ILE A 66 1.94 -6.41 3.95
N SER A 67 1.84 -6.80 2.68
CA SER A 67 2.53 -6.13 1.58
C SER A 67 2.16 -4.65 1.47
N GLY A 68 0.88 -4.32 1.66
CA GLY A 68 0.38 -2.96 1.71
C GLY A 68 0.94 -2.15 2.87
N LEU A 69 1.07 -2.75 4.06
CA LEU A 69 1.70 -2.10 5.21
C LEU A 69 3.16 -1.76 4.93
N ILE A 70 3.93 -2.74 4.44
CA ILE A 70 5.35 -2.56 4.16
C ILE A 70 5.54 -1.54 3.03
N GLY A 71 4.86 -1.75 1.90
CA GLY A 71 4.96 -0.89 0.72
C GLY A 71 4.48 0.53 1.00
N GLY A 72 3.36 0.69 1.71
CA GLY A 72 2.83 1.99 2.08
C GLY A 72 3.70 2.70 3.12
N PHE A 73 4.36 1.97 4.02
CA PHE A 73 5.30 2.56 4.97
C PHE A 73 6.52 3.14 4.24
N PHE A 74 7.20 2.33 3.42
CA PHE A 74 8.35 2.81 2.65
C PHE A 74 7.97 3.91 1.66
N GLY A 75 6.82 3.76 0.98
CA GLY A 75 6.30 4.77 0.07
C GLY A 75 6.01 6.10 0.76
N GLY A 76 5.34 6.07 1.92
CA GLY A 76 5.07 7.27 2.71
C GLY A 76 6.33 7.90 3.30
N TYR A 77 7.33 7.09 3.65
CA TYR A 77 8.60 7.59 4.16
C TYR A 77 9.38 8.33 3.07
N ILE A 78 9.46 7.76 1.87
CA ILE A 78 10.09 8.41 0.72
C ILE A 78 9.32 9.67 0.34
N PHE A 79 7.98 9.60 0.29
CA PHE A 79 7.11 10.72 -0.05
C PHE A 79 7.31 11.92 0.90
N SER A 80 7.24 11.69 2.21
CA SER A 80 7.41 12.74 3.22
C SER A 80 8.80 13.39 3.17
N ARG A 81 9.85 12.60 2.93
CA ARG A 81 11.22 13.11 2.74
C ARG A 81 11.34 13.97 1.48
N LEU A 82 10.76 13.51 0.38
CA LEU A 82 10.75 14.25 -0.88
C LEU A 82 9.97 15.57 -0.75
N TYR A 83 8.80 15.53 -0.11
CA TYR A 83 8.01 16.72 0.16
C TYR A 83 8.79 17.74 0.98
N ASN A 84 9.40 17.31 2.09
CA ASN A 84 10.19 18.21 2.94
C ASN A 84 11.39 18.81 2.19
N TYR A 85 12.09 18.02 1.38
CA TYR A 85 13.19 18.49 0.55
C TYR A 85 12.76 19.55 -0.46
N LEU A 86 11.67 19.29 -1.21
CA LEU A 86 11.14 20.25 -2.17
C LEU A 86 10.67 21.53 -1.50
N THR A 87 10.05 21.41 -0.32
CA THR A 87 9.56 22.58 0.41
C THR A 87 10.72 23.43 0.93
N ASP A 88 11.80 22.81 1.40
CA ASP A 88 13.02 23.50 1.81
C ASP A 88 13.70 24.20 0.62
N LEU A 89 13.72 23.57 -0.56
CA LEU A 89 14.29 24.16 -1.78
C LEU A 89 13.52 25.42 -2.22
N ILE A 90 12.19 25.36 -2.27
CA ILE A 90 11.33 26.46 -2.72
C ILE A 90 11.40 27.67 -1.78
N HIS A 91 11.63 27.46 -0.48
CA HIS A 91 11.70 28.56 0.50
C HIS A 91 13.14 29.03 0.77
N SER A 92 14.13 28.52 0.03
CA SER A 92 15.53 28.94 0.13
C SER A 92 15.92 30.05 -0.85
N GLU A 93 15.00 30.46 -1.74
CA GLU A 93 15.06 31.66 -2.59
C GLU A 93 14.33 32.85 -1.94
#